data_AF-A0AA90QQW1-F1
#
_entry.id   AF-A0AA90QQW1-F1
#
_cell.length_a   1.000
_cell.length_b   1.000
_cell.length_c   1.000
_cell.angle_alpha   90.00
_cell.angle_beta   90.00
_cell.angle_gamma   90.00
#
_symmetry.space_group_name_H-M   'P 1'
#
loop_
_entity.id
_entity.type
_entity.pdbx_description
1 polymer ?
#
loop_
_entity_poly.entity_id
_entity_poly.type
_entity_poly.pdbx_seq_one_letter_code
_entity_poly.pdbx_strand_id
1 'polypeptide(L)'
;MTNFMYIFCLMVWGLNFIAVKIQGTPVSLELSLTYRLVMTAFLFLVLVWFLKPKGRPRSKDFPFIIVFGVCNFALSYLCLYYATILSSAAIVTLIFSLKVILTPIALRVFLKEKLYSRVLIGGILGVFGVCVLIYPNLNNFQGLTDLKGIMIALLGTILTAVGDASSARNANRKINPIYANAIGFTIASILMGVIVLFQRNKIILPTTVTYLSALLYLTLIASFMAWLFYLKLVEKIGGAKSGYMVALFPVIGGVASVLIGESTPSIYLVVGCLSSCIGAAIALGVRNRSQNNNLPVNTN
;
A
#
# COMPACT_ATOMS: atom_id res chain seq x y z
N MET A 1 -5.87 -19.95 -10.55
CA MET A 1 -4.81 -19.52 -9.60
C MET A 1 -4.57 -18.01 -9.58
N THR A 2 -4.35 -17.34 -10.71
CA THR A 2 -4.07 -15.89 -10.75
C THR A 2 -5.21 -15.04 -10.16
N ASN A 3 -6.47 -15.32 -10.52
CA ASN A 3 -7.63 -14.60 -9.99
C ASN A 3 -7.76 -14.74 -8.47
N PHE A 4 -7.46 -15.93 -7.93
CA PHE A 4 -7.48 -16.17 -6.49
C PHE A 4 -6.45 -15.29 -5.77
N MET A 5 -5.19 -15.25 -6.25
CA MET A 5 -4.15 -14.39 -5.68
C MET A 5 -4.55 -12.91 -5.75
N TYR A 6 -5.16 -12.50 -6.86
CA TYR A 6 -5.63 -11.12 -7.03
C TYR A 6 -6.73 -10.76 -6.03
N ILE A 7 -7.79 -11.56 -5.94
CA ILE A 7 -8.91 -11.33 -5.01
C ILE A 7 -8.44 -11.40 -3.56
N PHE A 8 -7.54 -12.34 -3.24
CA PHE A 8 -6.95 -12.44 -1.91
C PHE A 8 -6.20 -11.16 -1.52
N CYS A 9 -5.26 -10.70 -2.37
CA CYS A 9 -4.51 -9.47 -2.07
C CYS A 9 -5.44 -8.24 -2.00
N LEU A 10 -6.43 -8.15 -2.90
CA LEU A 10 -7.43 -7.10 -2.89
C LEU A 10 -8.19 -7.04 -1.56
N MET A 11 -8.75 -8.17 -1.12
CA MET A 11 -9.51 -8.26 0.13
C MET A 11 -8.63 -7.97 1.34
N VAL A 12 -7.47 -8.63 1.42
CA VAL A 12 -6.60 -8.55 2.60
C VAL A 12 -6.02 -7.15 2.78
N TRP A 13 -5.57 -6.50 1.69
CA TRP A 13 -5.03 -5.14 1.77
C TRP A 13 -6.11 -4.07 1.88
N GLY A 14 -7.29 -4.27 1.29
CA GLY A 14 -8.45 -3.41 1.51
C GLY A 14 -8.93 -3.43 2.96
N LEU A 15 -8.95 -4.61 3.60
CA LEU A 15 -9.33 -4.79 5.00
C LEU A 15 -8.23 -4.43 6.00
N ASN A 16 -6.99 -4.20 5.54
CA ASN A 16 -5.84 -3.88 6.40
C ASN A 16 -6.12 -2.65 7.27
N PHE A 17 -6.74 -1.60 6.71
CA PHE A 17 -7.10 -0.38 7.43
C PHE A 17 -8.12 -0.64 8.55
N ILE A 18 -9.11 -1.50 8.29
CA ILE A 18 -10.10 -1.91 9.28
C ILE A 18 -9.45 -2.75 10.38
N ALA A 19 -8.57 -3.68 10.01
CA ALA A 19 -7.82 -4.47 10.98
C ALA A 19 -6.93 -3.60 11.89
N VAL A 20 -6.38 -2.50 11.37
CA VAL A 20 -5.65 -1.50 12.20
C VAL A 20 -6.60 -0.78 13.17
N LYS A 21 -7.83 -0.45 12.78
CA LYS A 21 -8.83 0.10 13.73
C LYS A 21 -9.21 -0.90 14.81
N ILE A 22 -9.43 -2.16 14.44
CA ILE A 22 -9.76 -3.23 15.40
C ILE A 22 -8.58 -3.50 16.35
N GLN A 23 -7.34 -3.41 15.84
CA GLN A 23 -6.13 -3.48 16.68
C GLN A 23 -6.12 -2.37 17.74
N GLY A 24 -6.63 -1.19 17.38
CA GLY A 24 -6.73 -0.04 18.27
C GLY A 24 -5.38 0.48 18.74
N THR A 25 -5.39 1.22 19.86
CA THR A 25 -4.19 1.84 20.46
C THR A 25 -3.96 1.43 21.92
N PRO A 26 -3.98 0.13 22.29
CA PRO A 26 -3.62 -0.29 23.65
C PRO A 26 -2.14 0.00 23.97
N VAL A 27 -1.31 0.11 22.94
CA VAL A 27 0.08 0.61 22.98
C VAL A 27 0.29 1.61 21.85
N SER A 28 1.43 2.28 21.84
CA SER A 28 1.78 3.20 20.75
C SER A 28 1.75 2.50 19.39
N LEU A 29 1.35 3.24 18.36
CA LEU A 29 1.26 2.72 16.99
C LEU A 29 2.64 2.28 16.49
N GLU A 30 3.69 2.97 16.95
CA GLU A 30 5.08 2.64 16.67
C GLU A 30 5.46 1.26 17.19
N LEU A 31 5.05 0.93 18.42
CA LEU A 31 5.34 -0.35 19.03
C LEU A 31 4.55 -1.48 18.35
N SER A 32 3.27 -1.26 18.09
CA SER A 32 2.42 -2.23 17.36
C SER A 32 2.96 -2.52 15.97
N LEU A 33 3.40 -1.47 15.25
CA LEU A 33 4.00 -1.63 13.93
C LEU A 33 5.35 -2.34 14.03
N THR A 34 6.17 -2.04 15.05
CA THR A 34 7.44 -2.75 15.29
C THR A 34 7.22 -4.25 15.43
N TYR A 35 6.24 -4.69 16.23
CA TYR A 35 5.91 -6.11 16.37
C TYR A 35 5.55 -6.74 15.02
N ARG A 36 4.66 -6.10 14.26
CA ARG A 36 4.26 -6.55 12.91
C ARG A 36 5.45 -6.69 11.97
N LEU A 37 6.34 -5.69 11.95
CA LEU A 37 7.50 -5.64 11.06
C LEU A 37 8.57 -6.66 11.46
N VAL A 38 8.88 -6.80 12.75
CA VAL A 38 9.87 -7.79 13.25
C VAL A 38 9.43 -9.21 12.91
N MET A 39 8.18 -9.56 13.19
CA MET A 39 7.66 -10.90 12.87
C MET A 39 7.65 -11.15 11.35
N THR A 40 7.23 -10.17 10.56
CA THR A 40 7.23 -10.28 9.08
C THR A 40 8.66 -10.42 8.54
N ALA A 41 9.60 -9.63 9.05
CA ALA A 41 11.02 -9.71 8.68
C ALA A 41 11.58 -11.10 8.97
N PHE A 42 11.31 -11.64 10.16
CA PHE A 42 11.70 -12.99 10.52
C PHE A 42 11.17 -14.04 9.54
N LEU A 43 9.89 -13.98 9.18
CA LEU A 43 9.29 -14.92 8.23
C LEU A 43 9.92 -14.84 6.83
N PHE A 44 10.20 -13.63 6.33
CA PHE A 44 10.89 -13.46 5.05
C PHE A 44 12.36 -13.92 5.11
N LEU A 45 13.06 -13.71 6.24
CA LEU A 45 14.43 -14.19 6.42
C LEU A 45 14.48 -15.73 6.44
N VAL A 46 13.55 -16.38 7.16
CA VAL A 46 13.38 -17.83 7.16
C VAL A 46 13.10 -18.33 5.74
N LEU A 47 12.19 -17.66 5.02
CA LEU A 47 11.86 -18.01 3.64
C LEU A 47 13.08 -17.90 2.70
N VAL A 48 13.89 -16.86 2.84
CA VAL A 48 15.15 -16.68 2.08
C VAL A 48 16.13 -17.80 2.40
N TRP A 49 16.24 -18.19 3.67
CA TRP A 49 17.15 -19.24 4.11
C TRP A 49 16.80 -20.61 3.50
N PHE A 50 15.50 -20.92 3.42
CA PHE A 50 15.00 -22.16 2.81
C PHE A 50 15.07 -22.15 1.27
N LEU A 51 14.55 -21.10 0.62
CA LEU A 51 14.42 -21.06 -0.85
C LEU A 51 15.73 -20.75 -1.57
N LYS A 52 16.66 -20.03 -0.92
CA LYS A 52 17.92 -19.53 -1.50
C LYS A 52 17.73 -18.99 -2.93
N PRO A 53 16.82 -18.01 -3.13
CA PRO A 53 16.44 -17.57 -4.47
C PRO A 53 17.64 -17.06 -5.28
N LYS A 54 17.61 -17.21 -6.61
CA LYS A 54 18.58 -16.58 -7.50
C LYS A 54 18.31 -15.07 -7.59
N GLY A 55 19.35 -14.26 -7.77
CA GLY A 55 19.24 -12.79 -7.87
C GLY A 55 19.53 -12.06 -6.55
N ARG A 56 20.63 -12.44 -5.88
CA ARG A 56 21.12 -11.74 -4.67
C ARG A 56 21.48 -10.29 -5.00
N PRO A 57 21.09 -9.33 -4.15
CA PRO A 57 21.46 -7.93 -4.33
C PRO A 57 22.97 -7.73 -4.18
N ARG A 58 23.54 -6.82 -4.98
CA ARG A 58 24.94 -6.41 -4.85
C ARG A 58 25.04 -5.18 -3.94
N SER A 59 26.23 -4.86 -3.44
CA SER A 59 26.45 -3.69 -2.56
C SER A 59 25.89 -2.37 -3.12
N LYS A 60 25.89 -2.21 -4.46
CA LYS A 60 25.37 -1.02 -5.16
C LYS A 60 23.83 -0.92 -5.16
N ASP A 61 23.13 -2.00 -4.84
CA ASP A 61 21.67 -2.08 -4.85
C ASP A 61 21.05 -1.83 -3.47
N PHE A 62 21.84 -2.00 -2.39
CA PHE A 62 21.38 -1.80 -1.02
C PHE A 62 20.73 -0.43 -0.78
N PRO A 63 21.26 0.71 -1.27
CA PRO A 63 20.62 2.01 -1.05
C PRO A 63 19.16 2.04 -1.54
N PHE A 64 18.86 1.42 -2.67
CA PHE A 64 17.52 1.41 -3.26
C PHE A 64 16.59 0.41 -2.58
N ILE A 65 17.14 -0.66 -2.02
CA ILE A 65 16.39 -1.60 -1.17
C ILE A 65 16.10 -0.95 0.19
N ILE A 66 17.04 -0.18 0.74
CA ILE A 66 16.85 0.61 1.97
C ILE A 66 15.74 1.63 1.76
N VAL A 67 15.78 2.43 0.69
CA VAL A 67 14.72 3.40 0.38
C VAL A 67 13.38 2.68 0.19
N PHE A 68 13.34 1.55 -0.52
CA PHE A 68 12.13 0.74 -0.64
C PHE A 68 11.57 0.33 0.74
N GLY A 69 12.40 -0.22 1.63
CA GLY A 69 11.98 -0.64 2.96
C GLY A 69 11.51 0.51 3.86
N VAL A 70 12.30 1.58 3.92
CA VAL A 70 12.00 2.76 4.75
C VAL A 70 10.73 3.45 4.27
N CYS A 71 10.61 3.71 2.97
CA CYS A 71 9.46 4.42 2.42
C CYS A 71 8.20 3.55 2.41
N ASN A 72 8.28 2.28 2.01
CA ASN A 72 7.08 1.45 1.80
C ASN A 72 6.60 0.74 3.07
N PHE A 73 7.50 0.31 3.95
CA PHE A 73 7.15 -0.51 5.13
C PHE A 73 7.27 0.23 6.47
N ALA A 74 8.19 1.19 6.60
CA ALA A 74 8.34 1.92 7.87
C ALA A 74 7.48 3.19 7.89
N LEU A 75 7.92 4.23 7.17
CA LEU A 75 7.33 5.56 7.27
C LEU A 75 5.92 5.61 6.67
N SER A 76 5.69 4.96 5.51
CA SER A 76 4.36 4.91 4.92
C SER A 76 3.37 4.15 5.80
N TYR A 77 3.73 2.97 6.34
CA TYR A 77 2.83 2.24 7.23
C TYR A 77 2.56 3.02 8.51
N LEU A 78 3.56 3.69 9.09
CA LEU A 78 3.35 4.54 10.27
C LEU A 78 2.37 5.68 9.96
N CYS A 79 2.58 6.39 8.85
CA CYS A 79 1.66 7.44 8.42
C CYS A 79 0.24 6.88 8.23
N LEU A 80 0.09 5.76 7.53
CA LEU A 80 -1.22 5.16 7.29
C LEU A 80 -1.87 4.64 8.57
N TYR A 81 -1.10 4.15 9.56
CA TYR A 81 -1.60 3.79 10.88
C TYR A 81 -2.18 5.02 11.59
N TYR A 82 -1.41 6.10 11.68
CA TYR A 82 -1.89 7.36 12.26
C TYR A 82 -3.12 7.90 11.53
N ALA A 83 -3.09 7.93 10.19
CA ALA A 83 -4.22 8.37 9.40
C ALA A 83 -5.47 7.53 9.61
N THR A 84 -5.32 6.22 9.77
CA THR A 84 -6.43 5.29 10.02
C THR A 84 -7.04 5.46 11.40
N ILE A 85 -6.26 5.88 12.41
CA ILE A 85 -6.81 6.20 13.74
C ILE A 85 -7.45 7.59 13.74
N LEU A 86 -6.84 8.56 13.05
CA LEU A 86 -7.29 9.96 13.03
C LEU A 86 -8.46 10.22 12.06
N SER A 87 -8.70 9.33 11.10
CA SER A 87 -9.71 9.50 10.06
C SER A 87 -10.38 8.17 9.74
N SER A 88 -11.39 8.18 8.87
CA SER A 88 -12.13 6.97 8.57
C SER A 88 -11.39 6.03 7.63
N ALA A 89 -11.59 4.71 7.78
CA ALA A 89 -10.95 3.74 6.90
C ALA A 89 -11.36 3.95 5.43
N ALA A 90 -12.59 4.41 5.19
CA ALA A 90 -13.09 4.80 3.86
C ALA A 90 -12.30 6.00 3.28
N ILE A 91 -12.07 7.06 4.05
CA ILE A 91 -11.28 8.22 3.61
C ILE A 91 -9.84 7.79 3.31
N VAL A 92 -9.21 7.05 4.22
CA VAL A 92 -7.80 6.66 4.08
C VAL A 92 -7.59 5.74 2.89
N THR A 93 -8.47 4.76 2.66
CA THR A 93 -8.38 3.89 1.47
C THR A 93 -8.57 4.64 0.16
N LEU A 94 -9.45 5.64 0.14
CA LEU A 94 -9.66 6.50 -1.02
C LEU A 94 -8.45 7.38 -1.30
N ILE A 95 -7.86 8.03 -0.29
CA ILE A 95 -6.61 8.77 -0.45
C ILE A 95 -5.49 7.81 -0.91
N PHE A 96 -5.40 6.62 -0.31
CA PHE A 96 -4.39 5.64 -0.70
C PHE A 96 -4.55 5.17 -2.14
N SER A 97 -5.76 5.12 -2.69
CA SER A 97 -5.96 4.79 -4.12
C SER A 97 -5.35 5.81 -5.08
N LEU A 98 -5.08 7.05 -4.64
CA LEU A 98 -4.30 8.03 -5.42
C LEU A 98 -2.89 7.55 -5.73
N LYS A 99 -2.39 6.53 -5.01
CA LYS A 99 -1.16 5.81 -5.33
C LYS A 99 -1.09 5.38 -6.80
N VAL A 100 -2.23 5.03 -7.40
CA VAL A 100 -2.34 4.65 -8.82
C VAL A 100 -1.83 5.75 -9.76
N ILE A 101 -1.93 7.01 -9.34
CA ILE A 101 -1.49 8.19 -10.09
C ILE A 101 -0.11 8.65 -9.61
N LEU A 102 0.10 8.69 -8.30
CA LEU A 102 1.36 9.13 -7.70
C LEU A 102 2.53 8.21 -8.06
N THR A 103 2.31 6.90 -8.19
CA THR A 103 3.37 5.94 -8.53
C THR A 103 3.90 6.16 -9.94
N PRO A 104 3.08 6.24 -11.02
CA PRO A 104 3.56 6.65 -12.33
C PRO A 104 4.29 8.00 -12.37
N ILE A 105 3.84 8.98 -11.57
CA ILE A 105 4.54 10.28 -11.45
C ILE A 105 5.92 10.08 -10.82
N ALA A 106 6.02 9.31 -9.74
CA ALA A 106 7.30 8.97 -9.12
C ALA A 106 8.21 8.21 -10.12
N LEU A 107 7.68 7.26 -10.88
CA LEU A 107 8.41 6.55 -11.94
C LEU A 107 8.92 7.51 -13.03
N ARG A 108 8.13 8.52 -13.43
CA ARG A 108 8.59 9.57 -14.36
C ARG A 108 9.76 10.36 -13.80
N VAL A 109 9.71 10.74 -12.52
CA VAL A 109 10.75 11.56 -11.88
C VAL A 109 12.03 10.77 -11.65
N PHE A 110 11.93 9.55 -11.07
CA PHE A 110 13.10 8.76 -10.67
C PHE A 110 13.68 7.89 -11.79
N LEU A 111 12.83 7.34 -12.66
CA LEU A 111 13.21 6.38 -13.70
C LEU A 111 13.05 6.93 -15.13
N LYS A 112 12.57 8.18 -15.28
CA LYS A 112 12.35 8.85 -16.57
C LYS A 112 11.40 8.09 -17.51
N GLU A 113 10.54 7.23 -16.96
CA GLU A 113 9.53 6.49 -17.74
C GLU A 113 8.53 7.44 -18.40
N LYS A 114 7.80 7.01 -19.43
CA LYS A 114 6.82 7.88 -20.10
C LYS A 114 5.55 8.01 -19.24
N LEU A 115 5.17 9.24 -18.90
CA LEU A 115 3.89 9.54 -18.25
C LEU A 115 2.82 9.75 -19.33
N TYR A 116 1.74 8.99 -19.27
CA TYR A 116 0.63 9.11 -20.22
C TYR A 116 -0.42 10.09 -19.70
N SER A 117 -1.00 10.92 -20.58
CA SER A 117 -2.02 11.93 -20.22
C SER A 117 -3.25 11.34 -19.53
N ARG A 118 -3.58 10.07 -19.80
CA ARG A 118 -4.65 9.34 -19.11
C ARG A 118 -4.45 9.24 -17.60
N VAL A 119 -3.18 9.18 -17.14
CA VAL A 119 -2.84 9.14 -15.71
C VAL A 119 -3.25 10.44 -15.02
N LEU A 120 -3.11 11.57 -15.71
CA LEU A 120 -3.53 12.87 -15.21
C LEU A 120 -5.05 12.97 -15.11
N ILE A 121 -5.78 12.52 -16.14
CA ILE A 121 -7.25 12.48 -16.15
C ILE A 121 -7.78 11.60 -15.03
N GLY A 122 -7.22 10.40 -14.86
CA GLY A 122 -7.56 9.53 -13.75
C GLY A 122 -7.21 10.11 -12.39
N GLY A 123 -6.14 10.90 -12.33
CA GLY A 123 -5.74 11.70 -11.16
C GLY A 123 -6.80 12.68 -10.73
N ILE A 124 -7.32 13.46 -11.67
CA ILE A 124 -8.39 14.44 -11.43
C ILE A 124 -9.64 13.74 -10.89
N LEU A 125 -10.04 12.62 -11.48
CA LEU A 125 -11.18 11.83 -11.02
C LEU A 125 -10.98 11.20 -9.63
N GLY A 126 -9.76 10.72 -9.34
CA GLY A 126 -9.40 10.22 -8.02
C GLY A 126 -9.49 11.31 -6.94
N VAL A 127 -8.92 12.49 -7.21
CA VAL A 127 -9.00 13.65 -6.32
C VAL A 127 -10.46 14.10 -6.15
N PHE A 128 -11.24 14.12 -7.23
CA PHE A 128 -12.67 14.41 -7.16
C PHE A 128 -13.41 13.44 -6.23
N GLY A 129 -13.10 12.15 -6.28
CA GLY A 129 -13.67 11.16 -5.35
C GLY A 129 -13.34 11.44 -3.88
N VAL A 130 -12.12 11.88 -3.59
CA VAL A 130 -11.71 12.31 -2.24
C VAL A 130 -12.56 13.50 -1.80
N CYS A 131 -12.69 14.52 -2.65
CA CYS A 131 -13.47 15.72 -2.35
C CYS A 131 -14.94 15.41 -2.08
N VAL A 132 -15.58 14.57 -2.91
CA VAL A 132 -16.97 14.17 -2.74
C VAL A 132 -17.19 13.43 -1.42
N LEU A 133 -16.28 12.53 -1.04
CA LEU A 133 -16.42 11.75 0.18
C LEU A 133 -16.22 12.61 1.44
N ILE A 134 -15.35 13.62 1.35
CA ILE A 134 -15.09 14.56 2.46
C ILE A 134 -16.19 15.62 2.57
N TYR A 135 -16.86 15.98 1.46
CA TYR A 135 -17.87 17.03 1.39
C TYR A 135 -18.91 17.04 2.53
N PRO A 136 -19.60 15.93 2.85
CA PRO A 136 -20.61 15.93 3.92
C PRO A 136 -20.03 16.22 5.31
N ASN A 137 -18.75 15.92 5.52
CA ASN A 137 -18.08 16.20 6.79
C ASN A 137 -17.57 17.64 6.86
N LEU A 138 -17.53 18.41 5.76
CA LEU A 138 -17.03 19.80 5.72
C LEU A 138 -17.66 20.72 6.78
N ASN A 139 -18.96 20.54 7.05
CA ASN A 139 -19.69 21.35 8.04
C ASN A 139 -19.58 20.82 9.48
N ASN A 140 -19.14 19.56 9.65
CA ASN A 140 -19.01 18.87 10.93
C ASN A 140 -17.55 18.52 11.27
N PHE A 141 -16.56 19.07 10.56
CA PHE A 141 -15.15 18.90 10.92
C PHE A 141 -14.96 19.39 12.34
N GLN A 142 -14.81 18.45 13.28
CA GLN A 142 -14.37 18.75 14.63
C GLN A 142 -12.87 19.04 14.57
N GLY A 143 -12.53 20.24 14.06
CA GLY A 143 -11.26 20.96 14.20
C GLY A 143 -9.97 20.15 14.01
N LEU A 144 -9.24 20.43 12.92
CA LEU A 144 -7.81 20.10 12.68
C LEU A 144 -7.41 18.61 12.65
N THR A 145 -8.10 17.72 13.37
CA THR A 145 -7.73 16.31 13.56
C THR A 145 -8.00 15.48 12.31
N ASP A 146 -9.18 15.63 11.70
CA ASP A 146 -9.51 14.94 10.45
C ASP A 146 -8.64 15.43 9.28
N LEU A 147 -8.37 16.75 9.21
CA LEU A 147 -7.45 17.35 8.23
C LEU A 147 -6.03 16.80 8.40
N LYS A 148 -5.56 16.67 9.64
CA LYS A 148 -4.28 16.04 9.95
C LYS A 148 -4.26 14.58 9.48
N GLY A 149 -5.34 13.82 9.70
CA GLY A 149 -5.48 12.44 9.20
C GLY A 149 -5.37 12.35 7.67
N ILE A 150 -6.05 13.25 6.96
CA ILE A 150 -5.99 13.35 5.48
C ILE A 150 -4.57 13.68 5.00
N MET A 151 -3.93 14.68 5.60
CA MET A 151 -2.56 15.08 5.23
C MET A 151 -1.55 13.96 5.48
N ILE A 152 -1.67 13.26 6.62
CA ILE A 152 -0.81 12.11 6.94
C ILE A 152 -1.10 10.95 5.98
N ALA A 153 -2.35 10.68 5.61
CA ALA A 153 -2.70 9.66 4.61
C ALA A 153 -2.04 9.97 3.26
N LEU A 154 -2.09 11.24 2.83
CA LEU A 154 -1.49 11.69 1.58
C LEU A 154 0.04 11.56 1.63
N LEU A 155 0.68 11.99 2.72
CA LEU A 155 2.12 11.81 2.94
C LEU A 155 2.50 10.33 2.90
N GLY A 156 1.74 9.48 3.59
CA GLY A 156 1.92 8.04 3.59
C GLY A 156 1.84 7.46 2.18
N THR A 157 0.89 7.92 1.37
CA THR A 157 0.68 7.49 -0.02
C THR A 157 1.81 7.96 -0.95
N ILE A 158 2.30 9.18 -0.78
CA ILE A 158 3.47 9.71 -1.51
C ILE A 158 4.72 8.90 -1.18
N LEU A 159 4.95 8.61 0.10
CA LEU A 159 6.05 7.75 0.53
C LEU A 159 5.94 6.35 -0.09
N THR A 160 4.74 5.77 -0.14
CA THR A 160 4.52 4.49 -0.84
C THR A 160 4.90 4.58 -2.31
N ALA A 161 4.54 5.66 -3.00
CA ALA A 161 4.84 5.86 -4.42
C ALA A 161 6.36 5.97 -4.68
N VAL A 162 7.10 6.67 -3.81
CA VAL A 162 8.57 6.74 -3.87
C VAL A 162 9.21 5.36 -3.61
N GLY A 163 8.68 4.63 -2.62
CA GLY A 163 9.09 3.25 -2.33
C GLY A 163 8.87 2.33 -3.53
N ASP A 164 7.69 2.39 -4.15
CA ASP A 164 7.34 1.60 -5.33
C ASP A 164 8.23 1.94 -6.53
N ALA A 165 8.60 3.20 -6.75
CA ALA A 165 9.57 3.57 -7.77
C ALA A 165 10.95 2.94 -7.52
N SER A 166 11.39 2.90 -6.27
CA SER A 166 12.63 2.20 -5.88
C SER A 166 12.52 0.69 -6.09
N SER A 167 11.34 0.12 -5.80
CA SER A 167 11.02 -1.29 -6.07
C SER A 167 11.08 -1.63 -7.56
N ALA A 168 10.50 -0.78 -8.42
CA ALA A 168 10.53 -0.94 -9.86
C ALA A 168 11.98 -0.92 -10.40
N ARG A 169 12.83 -0.03 -9.89
CA ARG A 169 14.26 -0.03 -10.19
C ARG A 169 14.95 -1.33 -9.77
N ASN A 170 14.63 -1.86 -8.60
CA ASN A 170 15.17 -3.14 -8.12
C ASN A 170 14.74 -4.32 -9.02
N ALA A 171 13.47 -4.31 -9.47
CA ALA A 171 12.95 -5.28 -10.43
C ALA A 171 13.67 -5.18 -11.80
N ASN A 172 13.93 -3.97 -12.31
CA ASN A 172 14.69 -3.74 -13.54
C ASN A 172 16.14 -4.26 -13.45
N ARG A 173 16.72 -4.28 -12.24
CA ARG A 173 18.04 -4.89 -11.97
C ARG A 173 17.98 -6.40 -11.74
N LYS A 174 16.81 -7.04 -11.92
CA LYS A 174 16.57 -8.48 -11.71
C LYS A 174 16.91 -8.95 -10.29
N ILE A 175 16.77 -8.06 -9.31
CA ILE A 175 16.91 -8.42 -7.89
C ILE A 175 15.69 -9.24 -7.51
N ASN A 176 15.91 -10.35 -6.81
CA ASN A 176 14.79 -11.18 -6.39
C ASN A 176 13.89 -10.40 -5.42
N PRO A 177 12.59 -10.30 -5.67
CA PRO A 177 11.69 -9.57 -4.80
C PRO A 177 11.63 -10.11 -3.37
N ILE A 178 11.88 -11.41 -3.15
CA ILE A 178 11.95 -12.00 -1.82
C ILE A 178 13.12 -11.41 -1.03
N TYR A 179 14.30 -11.22 -1.65
CA TYR A 179 15.43 -10.53 -1.01
C TYR A 179 15.10 -9.06 -0.71
N ALA A 180 14.50 -8.35 -1.67
CA ALA A 180 14.14 -6.96 -1.48
C ALA A 180 13.13 -6.77 -0.33
N ASN A 181 12.14 -7.67 -0.20
CA ASN A 181 11.19 -7.66 0.91
C ASN A 181 11.85 -8.06 2.23
N ALA A 182 12.66 -9.12 2.28
CA ALA A 182 13.35 -9.53 3.50
C ALA A 182 14.24 -8.42 4.09
N ILE A 183 15.07 -7.82 3.24
CA ILE A 183 15.94 -6.70 3.63
C ILE A 183 15.09 -5.47 3.96
N GLY A 184 14.08 -5.16 3.14
CA GLY A 184 13.18 -4.02 3.36
C GLY A 184 12.45 -4.08 4.70
N PHE A 185 11.83 -5.22 5.04
CA PHE A 185 11.17 -5.44 6.33
C PHE A 185 12.15 -5.40 7.50
N THR A 186 13.36 -5.95 7.33
CA THR A 186 14.40 -5.92 8.38
C THR A 186 14.84 -4.48 8.69
N ILE A 187 15.11 -3.69 7.66
CA ILE A 187 15.49 -2.27 7.83
C ILE A 187 14.33 -1.49 8.43
N ALA A 188 13.10 -1.73 7.96
CA ALA A 188 11.93 -1.09 8.50
C ALA A 188 11.72 -1.43 9.98
N SER A 189 11.91 -2.69 10.39
CA SER A 189 11.81 -3.09 11.80
C SER A 189 12.89 -2.46 12.67
N ILE A 190 14.13 -2.34 12.15
CA ILE A 190 15.23 -1.68 12.88
C ILE A 190 14.91 -0.21 13.06
N LEU A 191 14.54 0.50 11.99
CA LEU A 191 14.19 1.92 12.05
C LEU A 191 13.04 2.15 13.04
N MET A 192 12.01 1.31 12.99
CA MET A 192 10.86 1.44 13.88
C MET A 192 11.21 1.15 15.34
N GLY A 193 12.02 0.12 15.59
CA GLY A 193 12.53 -0.20 16.92
C GLY A 193 13.37 0.95 17.49
N VAL A 194 14.21 1.58 16.67
CA VAL A 194 14.97 2.77 17.07
C VAL A 194 14.05 3.93 17.44
N ILE A 195 13.00 4.21 16.66
CA ILE A 195 12.00 5.24 16.97
C ILE A 195 11.33 4.95 18.33
N VAL A 196 10.91 3.71 18.57
CA VAL A 196 10.29 3.29 19.85
C VAL A 196 11.22 3.51 21.03
N LEU A 197 12.52 3.18 20.88
CA LEU A 197 13.53 3.37 21.92
C LEU A 197 13.75 4.87 22.23
N PHE A 198 13.83 5.71 21.19
CA PHE A 198 13.98 7.17 21.36
C PHE A 198 12.76 7.82 22.02
N GLN A 199 11.55 7.35 21.69
CA GLN A 199 10.31 7.83 22.30
C GLN A 199 10.14 7.37 23.76
N ARG A 200 11.01 6.46 24.26
CA ARG A 200 10.92 5.85 25.60
C ARG A 200 9.55 5.22 25.86
N ASN A 201 8.94 4.65 24.83
CA ASN A 201 7.66 3.97 24.96
C ASN A 201 7.81 2.75 25.88
N LYS A 202 6.84 2.53 26.78
CA LYS A 202 6.81 1.31 27.59
C LYS A 202 6.60 0.11 26.66
N ILE A 203 7.57 -0.79 26.62
CA ILE A 203 7.48 -2.03 25.84
C ILE A 203 6.57 -2.99 26.60
N ILE A 204 5.30 -2.95 26.27
CA ILE A 204 4.27 -3.82 26.83
C ILE A 204 3.65 -4.55 25.65
N LEU A 205 3.44 -5.86 25.80
CA LEU A 205 2.68 -6.64 24.83
C LEU A 205 1.25 -6.79 25.36
N PRO A 206 0.24 -6.15 24.74
CA PRO A 206 -1.14 -6.37 25.11
C PRO A 206 -1.53 -7.83 24.87
N THR A 207 -2.08 -8.45 25.89
CA THR A 207 -2.51 -9.86 25.87
C THR A 207 -4.00 -10.01 25.53
N THR A 208 -4.69 -8.91 25.20
CA THR A 208 -6.09 -8.97 24.80
C THR A 208 -6.22 -9.75 23.49
N VAL A 209 -7.24 -10.62 23.44
CA VAL A 209 -7.50 -11.49 22.29
C VAL A 209 -7.65 -10.66 21.02
N THR A 210 -8.38 -9.55 21.09
CA THR A 210 -8.60 -8.60 19.97
C THR A 210 -7.29 -8.06 19.39
N TYR A 211 -6.36 -7.64 20.26
CA TYR A 211 -5.08 -7.10 19.82
C TYR A 211 -4.20 -8.18 19.19
N LEU A 212 -4.08 -9.33 19.85
CA LEU A 212 -3.26 -10.44 19.36
C LEU A 212 -3.79 -11.01 18.04
N SER A 213 -5.11 -11.20 17.91
CA SER A 213 -5.72 -11.69 16.67
C SER A 213 -5.54 -10.69 15.52
N ALA A 214 -5.71 -9.39 15.78
CA ALA A 214 -5.49 -8.36 14.78
C ALA A 214 -4.00 -8.28 14.39
N LEU A 215 -3.08 -8.32 15.36
CA LEU A 215 -1.65 -8.32 15.12
C LEU A 215 -1.21 -9.54 14.28
N LEU A 216 -1.72 -10.74 14.60
CA LEU A 216 -1.43 -11.96 13.86
C LEU A 216 -1.98 -11.88 12.43
N TYR A 217 -3.22 -11.41 12.24
CA TYR A 217 -3.79 -11.18 10.91
C TYR A 217 -2.95 -10.19 10.09
N LEU A 218 -2.61 -9.04 10.68
CA LEU A 218 -1.83 -7.99 10.03
C LEU A 218 -0.43 -8.46 9.64
N THR A 219 0.17 -9.33 10.45
CA THR A 219 1.51 -9.87 10.23
C THR A 219 1.50 -11.03 9.23
N LEU A 220 0.79 -12.11 9.53
CA LEU A 220 0.83 -13.35 8.75
C LEU A 220 0.08 -13.21 7.43
N ILE A 221 -1.14 -12.68 7.49
CA ILE A 221 -2.04 -12.62 6.33
C ILE A 221 -1.71 -11.38 5.49
N ALA A 222 -1.74 -10.20 6.10
CA ALA A 222 -1.62 -8.94 5.37
C ALA A 222 -0.18 -8.53 4.99
N SER A 223 0.81 -8.93 5.78
CA SER A 223 2.21 -8.56 5.51
C SER A 223 3.05 -9.69 4.93
N PHE A 224 2.87 -10.95 5.35
CA PHE A 224 3.64 -12.05 4.78
C PHE A 224 2.94 -12.69 3.57
N MET A 225 1.78 -13.32 3.76
CA MET A 225 1.08 -14.06 2.70
C MET A 225 0.65 -13.18 1.54
N ALA A 226 0.06 -12.01 1.80
CA ALA A 226 -0.37 -11.09 0.76
C ALA A 226 0.80 -10.59 -0.08
N TRP A 227 1.96 -10.28 0.53
CA TRP A 227 3.15 -9.94 -0.24
C TRP A 227 3.65 -11.13 -1.07
N LEU A 228 3.68 -12.36 -0.55
CA LEU A 228 4.07 -13.53 -1.36
C LEU A 228 3.15 -13.78 -2.56
N PHE A 229 1.84 -13.66 -2.37
CA PHE A 229 0.89 -13.80 -3.47
C PHE A 229 1.01 -12.63 -4.44
N TYR A 230 1.24 -11.41 -3.95
CA TYR A 230 1.50 -10.26 -4.80
C TYR A 230 2.77 -10.44 -5.64
N LEU A 231 3.87 -10.93 -5.07
CA LEU A 231 5.11 -11.18 -5.80
C LEU A 231 4.87 -12.20 -6.93
N LYS A 232 4.21 -13.32 -6.64
CA LYS A 232 3.82 -14.31 -7.66
C LYS A 232 2.85 -13.75 -8.70
N LEU A 233 1.95 -12.85 -8.30
CA LEU A 233 1.00 -12.18 -9.19
C LEU A 233 1.74 -11.25 -10.15
N VAL A 234 2.67 -10.43 -9.64
CA VAL A 234 3.54 -9.54 -10.42
C VAL A 234 4.36 -10.35 -11.43
N GLU A 235 4.92 -11.51 -11.04
CA GLU A 235 5.64 -12.40 -11.95
C GLU A 235 4.75 -12.93 -13.09
N LYS A 236 3.47 -13.20 -12.81
CA LYS A 236 2.54 -13.79 -13.81
C LYS A 236 1.87 -12.79 -14.73
N ILE A 237 1.42 -11.65 -14.22
CA ILE A 237 0.62 -10.68 -14.99
C ILE A 237 1.28 -9.30 -15.12
N GLY A 238 2.44 -9.09 -14.49
CA GLY A 238 3.18 -7.84 -14.50
C GLY A 238 2.72 -6.85 -13.42
N GLY A 239 3.65 -6.01 -12.96
CA GLY A 239 3.43 -5.04 -11.88
C GLY A 239 2.31 -4.03 -12.14
N ALA A 240 2.15 -3.60 -13.40
CA ALA A 240 1.10 -2.67 -13.77
C ALA A 240 -0.30 -3.26 -13.55
N LYS A 241 -0.57 -4.49 -14.02
CA LYS A 241 -1.88 -5.14 -13.88
C LYS A 241 -2.15 -5.56 -12.44
N SER A 242 -1.15 -6.02 -11.71
CA SER A 242 -1.31 -6.36 -10.30
C SER A 242 -1.63 -5.12 -9.45
N GLY A 243 -1.07 -3.95 -9.81
CA GLY A 243 -1.37 -2.68 -9.13
C GLY A 243 -2.83 -2.21 -9.24
N TYR A 244 -3.61 -2.76 -10.18
CA TYR A 244 -5.02 -2.38 -10.40
C TYR A 244 -5.88 -2.61 -9.16
N MET A 245 -5.51 -3.56 -8.28
CA MET A 245 -6.31 -3.84 -7.09
C MET A 245 -6.35 -2.66 -6.11
N VAL A 246 -5.31 -1.82 -6.08
CA VAL A 246 -5.25 -0.65 -5.18
C VAL A 246 -6.37 0.34 -5.48
N ALA A 247 -6.80 0.42 -6.73
CA ALA A 247 -7.96 1.22 -7.16
C ALA A 247 -9.27 0.77 -6.50
N LEU A 248 -9.38 -0.51 -6.16
CA LEU A 248 -10.59 -1.14 -5.63
C LEU A 248 -10.59 -1.18 -4.09
N PHE A 249 -9.50 -0.76 -3.44
CA PHE A 249 -9.43 -0.68 -1.98
C PHE A 249 -10.51 0.22 -1.37
N PRO A 250 -10.91 1.36 -1.96
CA PRO A 250 -11.97 2.18 -1.42
C PRO A 250 -13.30 1.45 -1.35
N VAL A 251 -13.59 0.55 -2.29
CA VAL A 251 -14.80 -0.27 -2.29
C VAL A 251 -14.78 -1.24 -1.10
N ILE A 252 -13.68 -1.97 -0.93
CA ILE A 252 -13.53 -2.93 0.17
C ILE A 252 -13.50 -2.22 1.53
N GLY A 253 -12.69 -1.17 1.64
CA GLY A 253 -12.53 -0.37 2.85
C GLY A 253 -13.81 0.39 3.22
N GLY A 254 -14.52 0.93 2.23
CA GLY A 254 -15.80 1.61 2.41
C GLY A 254 -16.89 0.67 2.91
N VAL A 255 -17.08 -0.48 2.25
CA VAL A 255 -18.04 -1.50 2.69
C VAL A 255 -17.69 -1.99 4.09
N ALA A 256 -16.42 -2.31 4.34
CA ALA A 256 -16.00 -2.79 5.65
C ALA A 256 -16.14 -1.71 6.74
N SER A 257 -15.89 -0.44 6.44
CA SER A 257 -16.10 0.70 7.36
C SER A 257 -17.57 0.86 7.74
N VAL A 258 -18.49 0.63 6.80
CA VAL A 258 -19.93 0.61 7.08
C VAL A 258 -20.32 -0.57 7.96
N LEU A 259 -19.78 -1.77 7.68
CA LEU A 259 -20.09 -2.98 8.44
C LEU A 259 -19.64 -2.90 9.91
N ILE A 260 -18.52 -2.23 10.19
CA ILE A 260 -18.04 -2.03 11.56
C ILE A 260 -18.72 -0.83 12.27
N GLY A 261 -19.68 -0.17 11.61
CA GLY A 261 -20.42 0.97 12.17
C GLY A 261 -19.64 2.28 12.21
N GLU A 262 -18.53 2.38 11.48
CA GLU A 262 -17.63 3.53 11.51
C GLU A 262 -18.03 4.63 10.51
N SER A 263 -18.60 4.22 9.37
CA SER A 263 -19.17 5.13 8.36
C SER A 263 -20.64 4.81 8.14
N THR A 264 -21.47 5.83 7.90
CA THR A 264 -22.86 5.60 7.47
C THR A 264 -22.91 5.32 5.96
N PRO A 265 -23.78 4.40 5.49
CA PRO A 265 -24.00 4.22 4.07
C PRO A 265 -24.56 5.53 3.51
N SER A 266 -23.81 6.15 2.61
CA SER A 266 -24.15 7.46 2.05
C SER A 266 -23.87 7.50 0.57
N ILE A 267 -24.65 8.31 -0.16
CA ILE A 267 -24.44 8.53 -1.59
C ILE A 267 -23.04 9.07 -1.87
N TYR A 268 -22.48 9.88 -0.97
CA TYR A 268 -21.11 10.42 -1.08
C TYR A 268 -20.04 9.31 -1.05
N LEU A 269 -20.23 8.29 -0.21
CA LEU A 269 -19.34 7.13 -0.12
C LEU A 269 -19.36 6.33 -1.43
N VAL A 270 -20.56 6.07 -1.95
CA VAL A 270 -20.75 5.32 -3.21
C VAL A 270 -20.15 6.08 -4.39
N VAL A 271 -20.49 7.36 -4.55
CA VAL A 271 -19.99 8.20 -5.65
C VAL A 271 -18.47 8.37 -5.56
N GLY A 272 -17.91 8.60 -4.36
CA GLY A 272 -16.46 8.70 -4.17
C GLY A 272 -15.70 7.41 -4.51
N CYS A 273 -16.24 6.25 -4.11
CA CYS A 273 -15.66 4.96 -4.46
C CYS A 273 -15.71 4.70 -5.97
N LEU A 274 -16.87 4.96 -6.60
CA LEU A 274 -17.05 4.79 -8.04
C LEU A 274 -16.13 5.72 -8.84
N SER A 275 -16.07 7.00 -8.49
CA SER A 275 -15.21 7.97 -9.20
C SER A 275 -13.73 7.63 -9.05
N SER A 276 -13.30 7.15 -7.88
CA SER A 276 -11.93 6.67 -7.68
C SER A 276 -11.63 5.44 -8.55
N CYS A 277 -12.54 4.46 -8.58
CA CYS A 277 -12.39 3.26 -9.41
C CYS A 277 -12.32 3.61 -10.91
N ILE A 278 -13.20 4.49 -11.38
CA ILE A 278 -13.23 4.95 -12.78
C ILE A 278 -11.96 5.73 -13.10
N GLY A 279 -11.56 6.66 -12.23
CA GLY A 279 -10.33 7.44 -12.38
C GLY A 279 -9.10 6.54 -12.48
N ALA A 280 -8.99 5.56 -11.59
CA ALA A 280 -7.92 4.59 -11.65
C ALA A 280 -7.98 3.72 -12.93
N ALA A 281 -9.16 3.26 -13.36
CA ALA A 281 -9.30 2.49 -14.60
C ALA A 281 -8.84 3.28 -15.83
N ILE A 282 -9.13 4.59 -15.87
CA ILE A 282 -8.66 5.51 -16.92
C ILE A 282 -7.14 5.70 -16.82
N ALA A 283 -6.60 5.99 -15.64
CA ALA A 283 -5.17 6.21 -15.41
C ALA A 283 -4.33 5.00 -15.84
N LEU A 284 -4.80 3.82 -15.45
CA LEU A 284 -4.15 2.56 -15.72
C LEU A 284 -4.27 2.14 -17.18
N GLY A 285 -5.22 2.76 -17.91
CA GLY A 285 -5.51 2.49 -19.31
C GLY A 285 -5.91 1.04 -19.50
N VAL A 286 -7.21 0.77 -19.60
CA VAL A 286 -7.71 -0.50 -20.15
C VAL A 286 -7.13 -0.63 -21.56
N ARG A 287 -5.93 -1.21 -21.68
CA ARG A 287 -5.24 -1.30 -22.95
C ARG A 287 -5.95 -2.36 -23.75
N ASN A 288 -6.85 -1.91 -24.61
CA ASN A 288 -7.38 -2.70 -25.68
C ASN A 288 -6.19 -3.25 -26.49
N ARG A 289 -6.25 -4.55 -26.77
CA ARG A 289 -5.15 -5.41 -27.23
C ARG A 289 -4.75 -5.18 -28.70
N SER A 290 -4.87 -3.97 -29.22
CA SER A 290 -4.80 -3.70 -30.68
C SER A 290 -3.71 -2.69 -31.07
N GLN A 291 -2.46 -2.90 -30.63
CA GLN A 291 -1.34 -2.10 -31.15
C GLN A 291 0.00 -2.83 -31.00
N ASN A 292 0.09 -4.04 -31.56
CA ASN A 292 1.37 -4.74 -31.70
C ASN A 292 1.42 -5.69 -32.91
N ASN A 293 0.86 -5.27 -34.06
CA ASN A 293 0.91 -6.07 -35.31
C ASN A 293 1.43 -5.31 -36.54
N ASN A 294 2.11 -4.17 -36.37
CA ASN A 294 2.80 -3.51 -37.48
C ASN A 294 4.29 -3.36 -37.14
N LEU A 295 5.01 -4.48 -37.15
CA LEU A 295 6.43 -4.45 -37.52
C LEU A 295 6.46 -4.70 -39.03
N PRO A 296 7.16 -3.87 -39.82
CA PRO A 296 7.32 -4.14 -41.24
C PRO A 296 8.10 -5.44 -41.38
N VAL A 297 7.49 -6.41 -42.08
CA VAL A 297 8.23 -7.56 -42.59
C VAL A 297 9.17 -6.99 -43.63
N ASN A 298 10.46 -6.92 -43.29
CA ASN A 298 11.53 -6.80 -44.28
C ASN A 298 11.44 -8.05 -45.15
N THR A 299 10.86 -7.91 -46.34
CA THR A 299 11.14 -8.82 -47.46
C THR A 299 12.23 -8.16 -48.31
N ASN A 300 13.30 -8.93 -48.48
CA ASN A 300 14.44 -8.78 -49.39
C ASN A 300 14.18 -7.95 -50.65
#